data_AF-A0A1G2E4X6-F1
#
_entry.id   AF-A0A1G2E4X6-F1
#
_cell.length_a   1.000
_cell.length_b   1.000
_cell.length_c   1.000
_cell.angle_alpha   90.00
_cell.angle_beta   90.00
_cell.angle_gamma   90.00
#
_symmetry.space_group_name_H-M   'P 1'
#
loop_
_entity.id
_entity.type
_entity.pdbx_description
1 polymer ?
#
loop_
_entity_poly.entity_id
_entity_poly.type
_entity_poly.pdbx_seq_one_letter_code
_entity_poly.pdbx_strand_id
1 'polypeptide(L)'
;MEMNVRQKKKIRKIAEKYHLKLILLFGSRANGRIHKESDFDVAYLPKKNLAFDQENYLNYEFTNIFQHDRVDTVDMRKAPPLLLCAIFRECQILFKEDNLIFPTYRAYAFKKYIEAKPLLESSFRK
;
A
#
# COMPACT_ATOMS: atom_id res chain seq x y z
N MET A 1 4.51 -9.62 -9.82
CA MET A 1 4.36 -8.99 -11.16
C MET A 1 5.66 -8.27 -11.50
N GLU A 2 6.30 -8.55 -12.63
CA GLU A 2 7.49 -7.80 -13.03
C GLU A 2 7.09 -6.44 -13.65
N MET A 3 7.48 -5.35 -12.98
CA MET A 3 7.24 -4.00 -13.46
C MET A 3 8.24 -3.61 -14.55
N ASN A 4 7.74 -3.01 -15.64
CA ASN A 4 8.62 -2.47 -16.68
C ASN A 4 9.32 -1.16 -16.24
N VAL A 5 10.39 -0.80 -16.94
CA VAL A 5 11.21 0.39 -16.63
C VAL A 5 10.40 1.69 -16.70
N ARG A 6 9.42 1.78 -17.60
CA ARG A 6 8.57 2.96 -17.76
C ARG A 6 7.64 3.16 -16.55
N GLN A 7 7.04 2.08 -16.05
CA GLN A 7 6.20 2.10 -14.85
C GLN A 7 7.01 2.50 -13.63
N LYS A 8 8.21 1.91 -13.42
CA LYS A 8 9.10 2.29 -12.31
C LYS A 8 9.44 3.79 -12.33
N LYS A 9 9.75 4.35 -13.51
CA LYS A 9 10.00 5.80 -13.66
C LYS A 9 8.76 6.64 -13.31
N LYS A 10 7.56 6.24 -13.74
CA LYS A 10 6.32 6.96 -13.40
C LYS A 10 6.03 6.92 -11.89
N ILE A 11 6.17 5.76 -11.26
CA ILE A 11 5.96 5.61 -9.81
C ILE A 11 6.93 6.50 -9.03
N ARG A 12 8.21 6.58 -9.44
CA ARG A 12 9.16 7.50 -8.80
C ARG A 12 8.73 8.96 -8.91
N LYS A 13 8.23 9.39 -10.08
CA LYS A 13 7.71 10.77 -10.25
C LYS A 13 6.51 11.05 -9.34
N ILE A 14 5.60 10.08 -9.19
CA ILE A 14 4.47 10.20 -8.25
C ILE A 14 4.99 10.32 -6.82
N ALA A 15 5.94 9.46 -6.44
CA ALA A 15 6.52 9.49 -5.09
C ALA A 15 7.15 10.85 -4.77
N GLU A 16 7.85 11.46 -5.72
CA GLU A 16 8.42 12.80 -5.59
C GLU A 16 7.31 13.88 -5.49
N LYS A 17 6.33 13.85 -6.41
CA LYS A 17 5.22 14.82 -6.50
C LYS A 17 4.37 14.88 -5.23
N TYR A 18 4.07 13.72 -4.64
CA TYR A 18 3.22 13.61 -3.43
C TYR A 18 4.03 13.39 -2.15
N HIS A 19 5.36 13.51 -2.22
CA HIS A 19 6.26 13.33 -1.08
C HIS A 19 6.03 11.99 -0.33
N LEU A 20 6.01 10.88 -1.05
CA LEU A 20 5.80 9.54 -0.51
C LEU A 20 7.13 8.91 -0.09
N LYS A 21 7.14 8.23 1.06
CA LYS A 21 8.30 7.48 1.59
C LYS A 21 8.32 6.03 1.14
N LEU A 22 7.15 5.44 0.93
CA LEU A 22 7.00 4.02 0.62
C LEU A 22 5.73 3.82 -0.23
N ILE A 23 5.84 2.99 -1.26
CA ILE A 23 4.71 2.54 -2.08
C ILE A 23 4.82 1.03 -2.21
N LEU A 24 3.75 0.33 -1.83
CA LEU A 24 3.64 -1.12 -1.86
C LEU A 24 2.45 -1.53 -2.71
N LEU A 25 2.64 -2.55 -3.54
CA LEU A 25 1.54 -3.32 -4.11
C LEU A 25 1.25 -4.47 -3.15
N PHE A 26 -0.01 -4.64 -2.75
CA PHE A 26 -0.41 -5.73 -1.86
C PHE A 26 -1.67 -6.43 -2.41
N GLY A 27 -2.24 -7.34 -1.63
CA GLY A 27 -3.48 -8.02 -1.99
C GLY A 27 -3.27 -9.16 -2.99
N SER A 28 -4.36 -9.56 -3.67
CA SER A 28 -4.41 -10.78 -4.48
C SER A 28 -3.33 -10.85 -5.58
N ARG A 29 -2.90 -9.70 -6.10
CA ARG A 29 -1.82 -9.61 -7.11
C ARG A 29 -0.41 -9.74 -6.56
N ALA A 30 -0.18 -9.62 -5.25
CA ALA A 30 1.14 -9.85 -4.65
C ALA A 30 1.51 -11.34 -4.64
N ASN A 31 0.52 -12.26 -4.63
CA ASN A 31 0.74 -13.70 -4.42
C ASN A 31 0.68 -14.58 -5.67
N GLY A 32 0.56 -14.01 -6.88
CA GLY A 32 0.54 -14.80 -8.13
C GLY A 32 -0.67 -15.72 -8.32
N ARG A 33 -1.71 -15.63 -7.47
CA ARG A 33 -3.00 -16.31 -7.68
C ARG A 33 -3.88 -15.44 -8.57
N ILE A 34 -3.76 -15.66 -9.87
CA ILE A 34 -4.34 -14.80 -10.91
C ILE A 34 -5.80 -15.19 -11.16
N HIS A 35 -6.72 -14.27 -10.88
CA HIS A 35 -7.87 -14.04 -11.75
C HIS A 35 -7.63 -12.73 -12.53
N LYS A 36 -7.97 -12.73 -13.82
CA LYS A 36 -7.75 -11.62 -14.77
C LYS A 36 -8.46 -10.31 -14.36
N GLU A 37 -9.42 -10.39 -13.44
CA GLU A 37 -10.27 -9.28 -12.99
C GLU A 37 -9.86 -8.69 -11.64
N SER A 38 -8.78 -9.17 -11.00
CA SER A 38 -8.40 -8.70 -9.66
C SER A 38 -8.20 -7.18 -9.63
N ASP A 39 -8.48 -6.57 -8.49
CA ASP A 39 -8.21 -5.16 -8.23
C ASP A 39 -6.70 -4.94 -7.96
N PHE A 40 -6.16 -3.76 -8.25
CA PHE A 40 -4.81 -3.37 -7.86
C PHE A 40 -4.85 -2.65 -6.52
N ASP A 41 -4.40 -3.31 -5.45
CA ASP A 41 -4.32 -2.68 -4.12
C ASP A 41 -2.95 -2.02 -3.91
N VAL A 42 -2.93 -0.68 -3.84
CA VAL A 42 -1.71 0.10 -3.69
C VAL A 42 -1.72 0.82 -2.34
N ALA A 43 -0.81 0.44 -1.45
CA ALA A 43 -0.61 1.15 -0.20
C ALA A 43 0.51 2.19 -0.35
N TYR A 44 0.31 3.37 0.21
CA TYR A 44 1.31 4.44 0.22
C TYR A 44 1.53 5.01 1.62
N LEU A 45 2.75 5.48 1.87
CA LEU A 45 3.13 6.18 3.09
C LEU A 45 3.59 7.60 2.75
N PRO A 46 2.80 8.64 3.00
CA PRO A 46 3.19 10.00 2.70
C PRO A 46 4.03 10.61 3.85
N LYS A 47 4.89 11.58 3.51
CA LYS A 47 5.67 12.34 4.51
C LYS A 47 4.80 13.21 5.40
N LYS A 48 3.68 13.71 4.87
CA LYS A 48 2.73 14.59 5.54
C LYS A 48 1.29 14.17 5.18
N ASN A 49 0.31 14.73 5.89
CA ASN A 49 -1.10 14.53 5.53
C ASN A 49 -1.34 15.04 4.10
N LEU A 50 -1.96 14.19 3.27
CA LEU A 50 -2.47 14.60 1.98
C LEU A 50 -3.89 15.11 2.19
N ALA A 51 -4.24 16.18 1.48
CA ALA A 51 -5.62 16.65 1.41
C ALA A 51 -6.46 15.68 0.57
N PHE A 52 -7.78 15.70 0.75
CA PHE A 52 -8.68 14.74 0.11
C PHE A 52 -8.60 14.76 -1.43
N ASP A 53 -8.49 15.95 -2.02
CA ASP A 53 -8.25 16.15 -3.44
C ASP A 53 -6.94 15.48 -3.90
N GLN A 54 -5.86 15.63 -3.13
CA GLN A 54 -4.57 15.00 -3.42
C GLN A 54 -4.64 13.48 -3.35
N GLU A 55 -5.39 12.91 -2.39
CA GLU A 55 -5.62 11.46 -2.31
C GLU A 55 -6.36 10.94 -3.54
N ASN A 56 -7.38 11.67 -4.02
CA ASN A 56 -8.11 11.32 -5.24
C ASN A 56 -7.24 11.41 -6.50
N TYR A 57 -6.45 12.49 -6.63
CA TYR A 57 -5.53 12.62 -7.77
C TYR A 57 -4.43 11.55 -7.74
N LEU A 58 -3.96 11.16 -6.55
CA LEU A 58 -3.00 10.07 -6.40
C LEU A 58 -3.59 8.74 -6.87
N ASN A 59 -4.84 8.44 -6.52
CA ASN A 59 -5.56 7.26 -6.99
C ASN A 59 -5.68 7.25 -8.53
N TYR A 60 -6.07 8.37 -9.14
CA TYR A 60 -6.15 8.53 -10.59
C TYR A 60 -4.79 8.30 -11.28
N GLU A 61 -3.71 8.81 -10.70
CA GLU A 61 -2.35 8.64 -11.24
C GLU A 61 -1.92 7.16 -11.23
N PHE A 62 -2.26 6.40 -10.18
CA PHE A 62 -1.99 4.96 -10.15
C PHE A 62 -2.86 4.19 -11.15
N THR A 63 -4.14 4.52 -11.29
CA THR A 63 -5.05 3.99 -12.33
C THR A 63 -4.43 4.11 -13.73
N ASN A 64 -3.89 5.28 -14.04
CA ASN A 64 -3.20 5.52 -15.32
C ASN A 64 -1.88 4.75 -15.50
N ILE A 65 -1.19 4.39 -14.42
CA ILE A 65 0.05 3.59 -14.48
C ILE A 65 -0.27 2.12 -14.76
N PHE A 66 -1.28 1.58 -14.09
CA PHE A 66 -1.63 0.17 -14.18
C PHE A 66 -2.58 -0.12 -15.36
N GLN A 67 -3.16 0.91 -15.99
CA GLN A 67 -4.10 0.79 -17.12
C GLN A 67 -5.26 -0.16 -16.79
N HIS A 68 -5.77 -0.05 -15.57
CA HIS A 68 -6.81 -0.92 -15.03
C HIS A 68 -7.79 -0.07 -14.26
N ASP A 69 -9.08 -0.25 -14.52
CA ASP A 69 -10.15 0.62 -13.99
C ASP A 69 -10.43 0.43 -12.49
N ARG A 70 -9.71 -0.49 -11.84
CA ARG A 70 -9.89 -0.83 -10.43
C ARG A 70 -8.54 -0.80 -9.71
N VAL A 71 -8.17 0.39 -9.24
CA VAL A 71 -7.04 0.61 -8.34
C VAL A 71 -7.56 1.19 -7.04
N ASP A 72 -7.36 0.45 -5.96
CA ASP A 72 -7.69 0.92 -4.61
C ASP A 72 -6.42 1.37 -3.90
N THR A 73 -6.45 2.59 -3.38
CA THR A 73 -5.30 3.18 -2.70
C THR A 73 -5.52 3.31 -1.21
N VAL A 74 -4.51 2.93 -0.42
CA VAL A 74 -4.58 2.97 1.05
C VAL A 74 -3.46 3.84 1.62
N ASP A 75 -3.82 4.87 2.40
CA ASP A 75 -2.86 5.57 3.27
C ASP A 75 -2.52 4.69 4.48
N MET A 76 -1.27 4.22 4.54
CA MET A 76 -0.78 3.35 5.61
C MET A 76 -0.90 3.95 7.02
N ARG A 77 -0.99 5.29 7.14
CA ARG A 77 -1.14 5.95 8.44
C ARG A 77 -2.57 5.90 8.97
N LYS A 78 -3.54 5.82 8.06
CA LYS A 78 -4.97 5.73 8.35
C LYS A 78 -5.46 4.28 8.39
N ALA A 79 -4.67 3.33 7.86
CA ALA A 79 -5.03 1.92 7.80
C ALA A 79 -5.22 1.30 9.20
N PRO A 80 -6.30 0.52 9.43
CA PRO A 80 -6.50 -0.20 10.68
C PRO A 80 -5.41 -1.28 10.87
N PRO A 81 -5.11 -1.70 12.12
CA PRO A 81 -4.01 -2.62 12.42
C PRO A 81 -4.02 -3.93 11.61
N LEU A 82 -5.21 -4.51 11.41
CA LEU A 82 -5.37 -5.75 10.64
C LEU A 82 -4.97 -5.56 9.17
N LEU A 83 -5.48 -4.51 8.51
CA LEU A 83 -5.15 -4.18 7.12
C LEU A 83 -3.67 -3.83 6.97
N LEU A 84 -3.14 -3.01 7.89
CA LEU A 84 -1.73 -2.63 7.88
C LEU A 84 -0.81 -3.85 7.98
N CYS A 85 -1.12 -4.80 8.88
CA CYS A 85 -0.36 -6.04 8.99
C CYS A 85 -0.49 -6.91 7.73
N ALA A 86 -1.67 -6.99 7.11
CA ALA A 86 -1.87 -7.72 5.87
C ALA A 86 -1.03 -7.15 4.72
N ILE A 87 -1.02 -5.81 4.54
CA ILE A 87 -0.18 -5.11 3.57
C ILE A 87 1.28 -5.54 3.71
N PHE A 88 1.84 -5.49 4.93
CA PHE A 88 3.25 -5.80 5.15
C PHE A 88 3.58 -7.30 5.22
N ARG A 89 2.57 -8.18 5.26
CA ARG A 89 2.76 -9.63 5.20
C ARG A 89 3.04 -10.08 3.77
N GLU A 90 2.24 -9.60 2.82
CA GLU A 90 2.21 -10.02 1.42
C GLU A 90 2.17 -8.79 0.51
N CYS A 91 3.36 -8.25 0.20
CA CYS A 91 3.51 -7.10 -0.69
C CYS A 91 4.75 -7.17 -1.58
N GLN A 92 4.71 -6.36 -2.63
CA GLN A 92 5.82 -6.04 -3.51
C GLN A 92 6.16 -4.55 -3.34
N ILE A 93 7.43 -4.25 -3.08
CA ILE A 93 7.92 -2.87 -2.97
C ILE A 93 7.96 -2.24 -4.36
N LEU A 94 7.17 -1.19 -4.58
CA LEU A 94 7.16 -0.40 -5.82
C LEU A 94 8.11 0.80 -5.72
N PHE A 95 8.21 1.41 -4.54
CA PHE A 95 9.11 2.51 -4.24
C PHE A 95 9.43 2.53 -2.75
N LYS A 96 10.67 2.88 -2.40
CA LYS A 96 11.11 3.20 -1.04
C LYS A 96 12.08 4.37 -1.09
N GLU A 97 11.92 5.33 -0.19
CA GLU A 97 12.83 6.47 -0.05
C GLU A 97 14.21 6.03 0.44
N ASP A 98 14.24 5.14 1.42
CA ASP A 98 15.46 4.60 2.01
C ASP A 98 15.33 3.09 2.31
N ASN A 99 16.44 2.44 2.68
CA ASN A 99 16.47 1.00 2.92
C ASN A 99 15.83 0.57 4.25
N LEU A 100 15.72 1.47 5.22
CA LEU A 100 15.20 1.20 6.56
C LEU A 100 13.70 1.46 6.68
N ILE A 101 13.10 2.26 5.78
CA ILE A 101 11.67 2.58 5.80
C ILE A 101 10.79 1.34 5.85
N PHE A 102 11.08 0.34 5.01
CA PHE A 102 10.29 -0.88 4.89
C PHE A 102 10.40 -1.79 6.11
N PRO A 103 11.60 -2.25 6.55
CA PRO A 103 11.70 -3.11 7.72
C PRO A 103 11.18 -2.42 8.99
N THR A 104 11.38 -1.11 9.12
CA THR A 104 10.88 -0.34 10.28
C THR A 104 9.35 -0.31 10.32
N TYR A 105 8.70 0.03 9.19
CA TYR A 105 7.24 0.04 9.13
C TYR A 105 6.63 -1.36 9.21
N ARG A 106 7.33 -2.38 8.71
CA ARG A 106 6.90 -3.78 8.85
C ARG A 106 6.86 -4.23 10.31
N ALA A 107 7.91 -3.91 11.08
CA ALA A 107 7.94 -4.19 12.51
C ALA A 107 6.84 -3.41 13.26
N TYR A 108 6.65 -2.13 12.91
CA TYR A 108 5.57 -1.31 13.46
C TYR A 108 4.17 -1.88 13.18
N ALA A 109 3.90 -2.29 11.95
CA ALA A 109 2.64 -2.90 11.53
C ALA A 109 2.36 -4.19 12.32
N PHE A 110 3.36 -5.04 12.47
CA PHE A 110 3.25 -6.28 13.24
C PHE A 110 2.96 -6.00 14.72
N LYS A 111 3.69 -5.07 15.34
CA LYS A 111 3.45 -4.65 16.72
C LYS A 111 2.00 -4.19 16.92
N LYS A 112 1.52 -3.28 16.06
CA LYS A 112 0.14 -2.77 16.11
C LYS A 112 -0.91 -3.88 16.03
N TYR A 113 -0.66 -4.88 15.18
CA TYR A 113 -1.56 -6.02 15.07
C TYR A 113 -1.60 -6.87 16.34
N ILE A 114 -0.44 -7.19 16.93
CA ILE A 114 -0.38 -7.97 18.18
C ILE A 114 -1.11 -7.24 19.31
N GLU A 115 -0.94 -5.93 19.43
CA GLU A 115 -1.64 -5.10 20.42
C GLU A 115 -3.18 -5.09 20.20
N ALA A 116 -3.62 -5.05 18.94
CA ALA A 116 -5.04 -5.05 18.61
C ALA A 116 -5.70 -6.45 18.65
N LYS A 117 -4.91 -7.51 18.56
CA LYS A 117 -5.38 -8.91 18.42
C LYS A 117 -6.38 -9.32 19.51
N PRO A 118 -6.17 -9.06 20.81
CA PRO A 118 -7.13 -9.46 21.84
C PRO A 118 -8.51 -8.82 21.67
N LEU A 119 -8.56 -7.55 21.22
CA LEU A 119 -9.80 -6.81 20.98
C LEU A 119 -10.53 -7.32 19.73
N LEU A 120 -9.78 -7.72 18.71
CA LEU A 120 -10.34 -8.32 17.51
C LEU A 120 -10.98 -9.67 17.87
N GLU A 121 -10.26 -10.54 18.59
CA GLU A 121 -10.75 -11.87 18.97
C GLU A 121 -11.99 -11.82 19.88
N SER A 122 -12.07 -10.86 20.80
CA SER A 122 -13.26 -10.68 21.63
C SER A 122 -14.48 -10.19 20.83
N SER A 123 -14.27 -9.41 19.78
CA SER A 123 -15.33 -8.90 18.89
C SER A 123 -15.94 -9.98 17.99
N PHE A 124 -15.24 -11.10 17.77
CA PHE A 124 -15.71 -12.22 16.94
C PHE A 124 -16.31 -13.38 17.76
N ARG A 125 -16.29 -13.32 19.09
CA ARG A 125 -17.06 -14.24 19.93
C ARG A 125 -18.50 -13.75 20.03
N LYS A 126 -19.35 -14.24 19.14
CA LYS A 126 -20.81 -14.27 19.33
C LYS A 126 -21.20 -15.53 20.11
#